data_AF-A0A7X7ZLX9-F1
#
_entry.id   AF-A0A7X7ZLX9-F1
#
_cell.length_a   1.000
_cell.length_b   1.000
_cell.length_c   1.000
_cell.angle_alpha   90.00
_cell.angle_beta   90.00
_cell.angle_gamma   90.00
#
_symmetry.space_group_name_H-M   'P 1'
#
loop_
_entity.id
_entity.type
_entity.pdbx_description
1 polymer ?
#
loop_
_entity_poly.entity_id
_entity_poly.type
_entity_poly.pdbx_seq_one_letter_code
_entity_poly.pdbx_strand_id
1 'polypeptide(L)'
;MIEALKIQEVDLESIELLGMSRGELPVLFRRLLEALEARGTVITEAPIETATGKGDLAGCLTPGYSPAGAGELRMIRPQGPLAAADLVAAWLAGLDDLSGTVVLGGDEALDSALHRHGLPAIGAARTPGSESLLQILPLVIALGWAPQDPQIALELLSLPESPVPHGIANRLIDALRQWPAIGSDDWNGNLASGIDAIPEEDRKKRVRDRLSMLFSTGADGDGFPASALDRRVNAIETWAKGMAQNAGEQTWRWDCLLRKLVAFRKLCRESGLDSLPRPLIQKLVVAATSQVNLPPAHAAQAALVSVDDPGAVLCPVRRVVWWNFTERSAPSVDQPFLSPEEKASLEALGCEFPEPAELAARNSRAWRRPVQMASDFVLMVCPRFGADGEPESPHPLWDEIVSGLEKDQAAKLVGEMPRGVCADRMVPALPVPSPKKEWRVIPPVRINYTRPFSPSALEKLLGNPLYWVLEYPGRLRAGRFDPLSAGALVMGSLAHRIVGDLLAECVGKAVHDPEQAFVTAGRRFDELGPRLA
;
A
#
# COMPACT_ATOMS: atom_id res chain seq x y z
N MET A 1 -19.83 -1.85 27.72
CA MET A 1 -20.67 -0.70 27.30
C MET A 1 -22.04 -0.72 27.99
N ILE A 2 -22.87 -1.76 27.84
CA ILE A 2 -24.17 -1.87 28.55
C ILE A 2 -24.01 -1.85 30.09
N GLU A 3 -22.95 -2.47 30.63
CA GLU A 3 -22.64 -2.34 32.06
C GLU A 3 -22.17 -0.94 32.47
N ALA A 4 -21.51 -0.21 31.57
CA ALA A 4 -21.09 1.16 31.83
C ALA A 4 -22.30 2.10 31.94
N LEU A 5 -23.37 1.83 31.18
CA LEU A 5 -24.65 2.52 31.36
C LEU A 5 -25.13 2.40 32.81
N LYS A 6 -24.99 1.26 33.48
CA LYS A 6 -25.43 1.12 34.89
C LYS A 6 -24.83 2.15 35.85
N ILE A 7 -23.65 2.69 35.52
CA ILE A 7 -22.87 3.60 36.38
C ILE A 7 -22.88 5.04 35.85
N GLN A 8 -23.04 5.23 34.54
CA GLN A 8 -23.01 6.54 33.90
C GLN A 8 -24.42 7.00 33.50
N GLU A 9 -24.78 8.23 33.87
CA GLU A 9 -25.92 8.91 33.27
C GLU A 9 -25.60 9.25 31.81
N VAL A 10 -26.56 8.98 30.93
CA VAL A 10 -26.46 9.29 29.50
C VAL A 10 -27.54 10.30 29.19
N ASP A 11 -27.12 11.50 28.83
CA ASP A 11 -28.01 12.61 28.47
C ASP A 11 -28.37 12.51 26.98
N LEU A 12 -29.26 11.56 26.66
CA LEU A 12 -29.77 11.29 25.31
C LEU A 12 -31.29 11.37 25.33
N GLU A 13 -31.85 12.41 24.73
CA GLU A 13 -33.29 12.66 24.68
C GLU A 13 -34.00 11.66 23.74
N SER A 14 -33.48 11.47 22.53
CA SER A 14 -34.09 10.57 21.55
C SER A 14 -33.10 9.96 20.57
N ILE A 15 -33.45 8.78 20.04
CA ILE A 15 -32.77 8.10 18.94
C ILE A 15 -33.82 7.78 17.86
N GLU A 16 -33.51 8.15 16.62
CA GLU A 16 -34.35 7.84 15.46
C GLU A 16 -33.64 6.80 14.58
N LEU A 17 -34.31 5.68 14.32
CA LEU A 17 -33.86 4.61 13.43
C LEU A 17 -34.41 4.87 12.03
N LEU A 18 -33.55 5.34 11.14
CA LEU A 18 -33.93 5.69 9.77
C LEU A 18 -33.89 4.46 8.86
N GLY A 19 -35.05 4.09 8.32
CA GLY A 19 -35.19 3.06 7.26
C GLY A 19 -34.69 1.68 7.68
N MET A 20 -34.76 1.40 8.98
CA MET A 20 -34.45 0.10 9.57
C MET A 20 -35.33 -0.12 10.80
N SER A 21 -35.74 -1.36 11.01
CA SER A 21 -36.45 -1.75 12.23
C SER A 21 -35.49 -2.14 13.35
N ARG A 22 -35.92 -2.01 14.61
CA ARG A 22 -35.17 -2.48 15.79
C ARG A 22 -34.80 -3.95 15.69
N GLY A 23 -35.66 -4.77 15.06
CA GLY A 23 -35.45 -6.20 14.88
C GLY A 23 -34.19 -6.54 14.06
N GLU A 24 -33.83 -5.68 13.10
CA GLU A 24 -32.69 -5.86 12.19
C GLU A 24 -31.33 -5.49 12.80
N LEU A 25 -31.32 -4.89 13.98
CA LEU A 25 -30.09 -4.53 14.67
C LEU A 25 -29.43 -5.78 15.29
N PRO A 26 -28.09 -5.84 15.32
CA PRO A 26 -27.40 -6.87 16.08
C PRO A 26 -27.86 -6.86 17.54
N VAL A 27 -27.89 -8.03 18.15
CA VAL A 27 -28.44 -8.27 19.50
C VAL A 27 -27.93 -7.27 20.53
N LEU A 28 -26.63 -6.97 20.51
CA LEU A 28 -26.02 -6.01 21.43
C LEU A 28 -26.55 -4.57 21.24
N PHE A 29 -26.86 -4.16 20.01
CA PHE A 29 -27.49 -2.87 19.74
C PHE A 29 -28.95 -2.88 20.18
N ARG A 30 -29.70 -3.97 19.99
CA ARG A 30 -31.08 -4.09 20.51
C ARG A 30 -31.13 -3.93 22.02
N ARG A 31 -30.28 -4.67 22.74
CA ARG A 31 -30.14 -4.59 24.21
C ARG A 31 -29.65 -3.22 24.68
N LEU A 32 -28.79 -2.56 23.90
CA LEU A 32 -28.35 -1.19 24.17
C LEU A 32 -29.53 -0.21 24.09
N LEU A 33 -30.33 -0.30 23.02
CA LEU A 33 -31.52 0.52 22.83
C LEU A 33 -32.56 0.27 23.93
N GLU A 34 -32.81 -0.99 24.31
CA GLU A 34 -33.67 -1.33 25.45
C GLU A 34 -33.19 -0.69 26.76
N ALA A 35 -31.88 -0.72 27.01
CA ALA A 35 -31.30 -0.13 28.22
C ALA A 35 -31.39 1.40 28.24
N LEU A 36 -31.29 2.06 27.08
CA LEU A 36 -31.46 3.51 26.94
C LEU A 36 -32.93 3.93 27.08
N GLU A 37 -33.84 3.19 26.47
CA GLU A 37 -35.29 3.41 26.55
C GLU A 37 -35.81 3.27 27.99
N ALA A 38 -35.32 2.25 28.72
CA ALA A 38 -35.63 2.08 30.14
C ALA A 38 -35.19 3.26 31.04
N ARG A 39 -34.34 4.15 30.51
CA ARG A 39 -33.84 5.34 31.20
C ARG A 39 -34.46 6.64 30.69
N GLY A 40 -35.43 6.56 29.78
CA GLY A 40 -36.18 7.70 29.29
C GLY A 40 -35.75 8.22 27.91
N THR A 41 -34.77 7.61 27.24
CA THR A 41 -34.47 7.94 25.84
C THR A 41 -35.59 7.48 24.94
N VAL A 42 -36.17 8.39 24.15
CA VAL A 42 -37.26 8.05 23.22
C VAL A 42 -36.67 7.40 21.96
N ILE A 43 -37.12 6.19 21.62
CA ILE A 43 -36.67 5.49 20.42
C ILE A 43 -37.80 5.47 19.40
N THR A 44 -37.52 5.99 18.21
CA THR A 44 -38.49 6.05 17.11
C THR A 44 -37.94 5.34 15.88
N GLU A 45 -38.82 4.70 15.12
CA GLU A 45 -38.52 4.14 13.80
C GLU A 45 -39.19 5.03 12.76
N ALA A 46 -38.40 5.55 11.82
CA ALA A 46 -38.88 6.43 10.78
C ALA A 46 -38.53 5.88 9.39
N PRO A 47 -39.49 5.86 8.45
CA PRO A 47 -39.19 5.51 7.07
C PRO A 47 -38.29 6.57 6.43
N ILE A 48 -37.40 6.15 5.54
CA ILE A 48 -36.62 7.11 4.74
C ILE A 48 -37.43 7.47 3.50
N GLU A 49 -37.57 8.77 3.26
CA GLU A 49 -38.14 9.27 2.00
C GLU A 49 -37.18 9.03 0.84
N THR A 50 -37.62 8.28 -0.17
CA THR A 50 -36.83 8.02 -1.38
C THR A 50 -37.07 9.11 -2.43
N ALA A 51 -36.10 9.30 -3.33
CA ALA A 51 -36.29 10.16 -4.47
C ALA A 51 -37.12 9.46 -5.56
N THR A 52 -37.81 10.24 -6.39
CA THR A 52 -38.31 9.73 -7.68
C THR A 52 -37.23 9.98 -8.73
N GLY A 53 -36.54 8.93 -9.15
CA GLY A 53 -35.53 9.00 -10.20
C GLY A 53 -36.13 9.40 -11.56
N LYS A 54 -35.28 9.81 -12.50
CA LYS A 54 -35.64 10.11 -13.89
C LYS A 54 -35.24 8.99 -14.85
N GLY A 55 -36.02 8.78 -15.91
CA GLY A 55 -35.66 7.89 -17.01
C GLY A 55 -35.27 6.49 -16.56
N ASP A 56 -34.06 6.05 -16.94
CA ASP A 56 -33.50 4.73 -16.60
C ASP A 56 -33.40 4.48 -15.09
N LEU A 57 -33.18 5.53 -14.30
CA LEU A 57 -33.06 5.44 -12.84
C LEU A 57 -34.39 5.09 -12.16
N ALA A 58 -35.51 5.58 -12.69
CA ALA A 58 -36.84 5.31 -12.13
C ALA A 58 -37.25 3.83 -12.28
N GLY A 59 -36.84 3.21 -13.38
CA GLY A 59 -37.25 1.86 -13.76
C GLY A 59 -36.29 0.75 -13.36
N CYS A 60 -35.04 1.05 -13.01
CA CYS A 60 -33.96 0.06 -12.91
C CYS A 60 -34.12 -1.05 -11.87
N LEU A 61 -34.96 -0.87 -10.85
CA LEU A 61 -35.29 -1.90 -9.86
C LEU A 61 -36.64 -2.58 -10.15
N THR A 62 -37.32 -2.20 -11.23
CA THR A 62 -38.62 -2.77 -11.62
C THR A 62 -38.40 -3.95 -12.58
N PRO A 63 -39.00 -5.13 -12.35
CA PRO A 63 -38.88 -6.26 -13.25
C PRO A 63 -39.42 -5.97 -14.66
N GLY A 64 -38.69 -6.41 -15.69
CA GLY A 64 -39.04 -6.23 -17.09
C GLY A 64 -38.77 -4.82 -17.63
N TYR A 65 -37.89 -4.04 -16.98
CA TYR A 65 -37.56 -2.69 -17.41
C TYR A 65 -36.68 -2.69 -18.68
N SER A 66 -37.03 -1.87 -19.67
CA SER A 66 -36.24 -1.68 -20.88
C SER A 66 -35.53 -0.32 -20.84
N PRO A 67 -34.19 -0.27 -20.74
CA PRO A 67 -33.48 0.99 -20.67
C PRO A 67 -33.49 1.71 -22.02
N ALA A 68 -33.77 3.01 -21.97
CA ALA A 68 -33.56 3.92 -23.09
C ALA A 68 -32.06 4.15 -23.31
N GLY A 69 -31.26 4.01 -22.26
CA GLY A 69 -29.84 4.35 -22.25
C GLY A 69 -29.69 5.85 -22.49
N ALA A 70 -30.43 6.68 -21.75
CA ALA A 70 -30.36 8.15 -21.89
C ALA A 70 -29.20 8.73 -21.07
N GLY A 71 -28.78 8.03 -20.01
CA GLY A 71 -27.54 8.27 -19.28
C GLY A 71 -27.72 8.39 -17.77
N GLU A 72 -28.95 8.61 -17.29
CA GLU A 72 -29.33 8.82 -15.89
C GLU A 72 -28.88 7.66 -14.98
N LEU A 73 -28.81 6.46 -15.53
CA LEU A 73 -28.16 5.30 -14.92
C LEU A 73 -27.06 4.82 -15.86
N ARG A 74 -25.80 4.83 -15.43
CA ARG A 74 -24.69 4.39 -16.28
C ARG A 74 -23.58 3.76 -15.47
N MET A 75 -23.10 2.60 -15.95
CA MET A 75 -21.83 2.03 -15.52
C MET A 75 -20.72 2.37 -16.52
N ILE A 76 -19.58 2.84 -16.02
CA ILE A 76 -18.37 3.02 -16.84
C ILE A 76 -17.34 1.94 -16.53
N ARG A 77 -16.71 1.40 -17.59
CA ARG A 77 -15.67 0.37 -17.50
C ARG A 77 -14.38 0.76 -18.25
N PRO A 78 -13.66 1.81 -17.78
CA PRO A 78 -12.35 2.18 -18.31
C PRO A 78 -11.30 1.12 -17.98
N GLN A 79 -10.09 1.24 -18.55
CA GLN A 79 -9.05 0.21 -18.38
C GLN A 79 -8.58 0.04 -16.93
N GLY A 80 -8.42 1.12 -16.17
CA GLY A 80 -7.94 1.07 -14.79
C GLY A 80 -8.41 2.25 -13.94
N PRO A 81 -8.12 2.24 -12.63
CA PRO A 81 -8.64 3.23 -11.68
C PRO A 81 -8.17 4.66 -11.97
N LEU A 82 -6.92 4.86 -12.40
CA LEU A 82 -6.43 6.21 -12.74
C LEU A 82 -7.19 6.82 -13.93
N ALA A 83 -7.42 6.03 -14.98
CA ALA A 83 -8.22 6.47 -16.12
C ALA A 83 -9.68 6.74 -15.72
N ALA A 84 -10.25 5.91 -14.84
CA ALA A 84 -11.57 6.16 -14.28
C ALA A 84 -11.62 7.49 -13.52
N ALA A 85 -10.57 7.82 -12.76
CA ALA A 85 -10.53 9.00 -11.90
C ALA A 85 -10.52 10.26 -12.75
N ASP A 86 -9.67 10.28 -13.78
CA ASP A 86 -9.64 11.36 -14.77
C ASP A 86 -10.99 11.54 -15.48
N LEU A 87 -11.66 10.45 -15.88
CA LEU A 87 -12.95 10.53 -16.57
C LEU A 87 -14.06 11.07 -15.67
N VAL A 88 -14.12 10.61 -14.42
CA VAL A 88 -15.11 11.08 -13.44
C VAL A 88 -14.86 12.55 -13.09
N ALA A 89 -13.60 12.93 -12.84
CA ALA A 89 -13.23 14.31 -12.55
C ALA A 89 -13.50 15.24 -13.75
N ALA A 90 -13.17 14.82 -14.97
CA ALA A 90 -13.50 15.56 -16.19
C ALA A 90 -15.01 15.73 -16.37
N TRP A 91 -15.79 14.67 -16.10
CA TRP A 91 -17.25 14.73 -16.17
C TRP A 91 -17.83 15.71 -15.17
N LEU A 92 -17.42 15.62 -13.89
CA LEU A 92 -17.86 16.54 -12.85
C LEU A 92 -17.46 17.99 -13.14
N ALA A 93 -16.26 18.22 -13.70
CA ALA A 93 -15.79 19.55 -14.09
C ALA A 93 -16.59 20.16 -15.25
N GLY A 94 -17.23 19.32 -16.07
CA GLY A 94 -18.14 19.76 -17.14
C GLY A 94 -19.56 20.07 -16.65
N LEU A 95 -19.89 19.86 -15.38
CA LEU A 95 -21.21 20.18 -14.82
C LEU A 95 -21.26 21.64 -14.36
N ASP A 96 -22.35 22.34 -14.68
CA ASP A 96 -22.55 23.74 -14.27
C ASP A 96 -22.72 23.92 -12.74
N ASP A 97 -23.17 22.86 -12.06
CA ASP A 97 -23.47 22.86 -10.63
C ASP A 97 -23.16 21.49 -10.05
N LEU A 98 -22.45 21.44 -8.91
CA LEU A 98 -22.09 20.20 -8.20
C LEU A 98 -23.00 19.90 -7.01
N SER A 99 -23.93 20.78 -6.66
CA SER A 99 -24.80 20.64 -5.49
C SER A 99 -25.57 19.30 -5.49
N GLY A 100 -25.70 18.70 -4.31
CA GLY A 100 -26.38 17.41 -4.15
C GLY A 100 -25.68 16.23 -4.84
N THR A 101 -24.36 16.32 -5.04
CA THR A 101 -23.53 15.19 -5.54
C THR A 101 -22.90 14.46 -4.35
N VAL A 102 -23.16 13.15 -4.28
CA VAL A 102 -22.53 12.24 -3.32
C VAL A 102 -21.54 11.32 -4.03
N VAL A 103 -20.36 11.19 -3.47
CA VAL A 103 -19.34 10.22 -3.89
C VAL A 103 -19.33 9.05 -2.90
N LEU A 104 -19.46 7.83 -3.40
CA LEU A 104 -19.43 6.61 -2.58
C LEU A 104 -18.09 5.91 -2.71
N GLY A 105 -17.43 5.71 -1.58
CA GLY A 105 -16.17 4.98 -1.47
C GLY A 105 -15.03 5.63 -2.25
N GLY A 106 -14.96 6.96 -2.29
CA GLY A 106 -13.89 7.68 -2.99
C GLY A 106 -12.51 7.44 -2.38
N ASP A 107 -11.49 7.31 -3.21
CA ASP A 107 -10.11 7.03 -2.80
C ASP A 107 -9.13 8.15 -3.19
N GLU A 108 -7.85 7.96 -2.86
CA GLU A 108 -6.76 8.89 -3.17
C GLU A 108 -6.62 9.17 -4.68
N ALA A 109 -6.95 8.20 -5.55
CA ALA A 109 -6.84 8.38 -6.99
C ALA A 109 -7.93 9.32 -7.52
N LEU A 110 -9.18 9.12 -7.08
CA LEU A 110 -10.27 10.04 -7.39
C LEU A 110 -10.01 11.43 -6.81
N ASP A 111 -9.61 11.52 -5.54
CA ASP A 111 -9.39 12.80 -4.86
C ASP A 111 -8.27 13.62 -5.54
N SER A 112 -7.19 12.95 -5.96
CA SER A 112 -6.11 13.58 -6.74
C SER A 112 -6.58 14.04 -8.12
N ALA A 113 -7.48 13.31 -8.78
CA ALA A 113 -8.03 13.71 -10.07
C ALA A 113 -8.98 14.90 -9.91
N LEU A 114 -9.87 14.91 -8.92
CA LEU A 114 -10.72 16.05 -8.58
C LEU A 114 -9.88 17.32 -8.41
N HIS A 115 -8.82 17.24 -7.60
CA HIS A 115 -7.93 18.37 -7.38
C HIS A 115 -7.24 18.86 -8.68
N ARG A 116 -6.74 17.94 -9.53
CA ARG A 116 -6.13 18.29 -10.82
C ARG A 116 -7.09 18.98 -11.79
N HIS A 117 -8.37 18.64 -11.72
CA HIS A 117 -9.43 19.25 -12.53
C HIS A 117 -9.98 20.55 -11.90
N GLY A 118 -9.42 21.01 -10.78
CA GLY A 118 -9.87 22.22 -10.09
C GLY A 118 -11.17 22.05 -9.32
N LEU A 119 -11.59 20.80 -9.07
CA LEU A 119 -12.78 20.46 -8.30
C LEU A 119 -12.47 20.39 -6.79
N PRO A 120 -13.49 20.59 -5.94
CA PRO A 120 -13.37 20.38 -4.50
C PRO A 120 -12.94 18.95 -4.17
N ALA A 121 -11.91 18.81 -3.34
CA ALA A 121 -11.43 17.52 -2.84
C ALA A 121 -12.42 16.90 -1.84
N ILE A 122 -12.55 15.58 -1.86
CA ILE A 122 -13.35 14.79 -0.91
C ILE A 122 -12.58 14.45 0.37
N GLY A 123 -11.26 14.61 0.37
CA GLY A 123 -10.41 14.32 1.53
C GLY A 123 -10.25 12.83 1.80
N ALA A 124 -10.05 12.04 0.73
CA ALA A 124 -9.92 10.60 0.84
C ALA A 124 -8.61 10.21 1.54
N ALA A 125 -8.69 9.27 2.49
CA ALA A 125 -7.52 8.78 3.20
C ALA A 125 -6.55 8.10 2.23
N ARG A 126 -5.25 8.32 2.44
CA ARG A 126 -4.21 7.72 1.59
C ARG A 126 -3.92 6.29 1.99
N THR A 127 -3.50 5.47 1.03
CA THR A 127 -3.17 4.07 1.31
C THR A 127 -1.80 3.95 1.96
N PRO A 128 -1.64 3.24 3.11
CA PRO A 128 -0.36 3.07 3.81
C PRO A 128 0.79 2.54 2.93
N GLY A 129 0.48 1.75 1.91
CA GLY A 129 1.47 1.18 0.98
C GLY A 129 2.28 2.23 0.20
N SER A 130 1.76 3.46 0.07
CA SER A 130 2.43 4.56 -0.65
C SER A 130 3.52 5.29 0.16
N GLU A 131 3.59 5.09 1.48
CA GLU A 131 4.50 5.83 2.36
C GLU A 131 5.81 5.06 2.61
N SER A 132 6.92 5.59 2.11
CA SER A 132 8.26 4.99 2.18
C SER A 132 8.70 4.71 3.62
N LEU A 133 8.38 5.60 4.57
CA LEU A 133 8.77 5.44 5.97
C LEU A 133 8.14 4.19 6.60
N LEU A 134 6.94 3.78 6.16
CA LEU A 134 6.30 2.57 6.68
C LEU A 134 7.01 1.28 6.24
N GLN A 135 7.87 1.33 5.21
CA GLN A 135 8.68 0.19 4.77
C GLN A 135 9.89 -0.07 5.68
N ILE A 136 10.27 0.86 6.55
CA ILE A 136 11.43 0.70 7.43
C ILE A 136 11.25 -0.48 8.38
N LEU A 137 10.06 -0.63 9.00
CA LEU A 137 9.80 -1.73 9.93
C LEU A 137 9.98 -3.13 9.28
N PRO A 138 9.30 -3.46 8.16
CA PRO A 138 9.47 -4.78 7.55
C PRO A 138 10.92 -5.05 7.13
N LEU A 139 11.62 -4.05 6.56
CA LEU A 139 13.03 -4.20 6.14
C LEU A 139 13.97 -4.46 7.32
N VAL A 140 13.81 -3.70 8.42
CA VAL A 140 14.68 -3.87 9.61
C VAL A 140 14.43 -5.19 10.33
N ILE A 141 13.18 -5.67 10.37
CA ILE A 141 12.87 -7.00 10.89
C ILE A 141 13.48 -8.07 9.98
N ALA A 142 13.35 -7.92 8.67
CA ALA A 142 13.88 -8.88 7.70
C ALA A 142 15.41 -9.02 7.80
N LEU A 143 16.14 -7.90 7.97
CA LEU A 143 17.58 -7.89 8.25
C LEU A 143 17.97 -8.52 9.59
N GLY A 144 17.02 -8.77 10.49
CA GLY A 144 17.30 -9.44 11.76
C GLY A 144 17.45 -10.95 11.65
N TRP A 145 17.03 -11.56 10.53
CA TRP A 145 17.14 -13.00 10.31
C TRP A 145 18.50 -13.40 9.75
N ALA A 146 19.02 -14.54 10.18
CA ALA A 146 20.17 -15.20 9.57
C ALA A 146 19.73 -16.29 8.56
N PRO A 147 20.41 -16.46 7.42
CA PRO A 147 21.38 -15.52 6.84
C PRO A 147 20.68 -14.23 6.39
N GLN A 148 21.39 -13.09 6.48
CA GLN A 148 20.83 -11.80 6.07
C GLN A 148 20.88 -11.68 4.55
N ASP A 149 19.79 -11.16 3.97
CA ASP A 149 19.70 -10.90 2.53
C ASP A 149 20.33 -9.53 2.18
N PRO A 150 21.41 -9.50 1.37
CA PRO A 150 22.05 -8.27 0.90
C PRO A 150 21.13 -7.35 0.09
N GLN A 151 20.14 -7.92 -0.61
CA GLN A 151 19.16 -7.16 -1.39
C GLN A 151 18.24 -6.36 -0.45
N ILE A 152 17.83 -6.94 0.69
CA ILE A 152 17.03 -6.23 1.70
C ILE A 152 17.84 -5.08 2.33
N ALA A 153 19.15 -5.27 2.53
CA ALA A 153 20.02 -4.17 2.98
C ALA A 153 20.09 -3.06 1.93
N LEU A 154 20.25 -3.39 0.65
CA LEU A 154 20.23 -2.42 -0.43
C LEU A 154 18.92 -1.62 -0.46
N GLU A 155 17.76 -2.27 -0.27
CA GLU A 155 16.46 -1.61 -0.20
C GLU A 155 16.39 -0.60 0.95
N LEU A 156 16.79 -0.99 2.17
CA LEU A 156 16.80 -0.10 3.34
C LEU A 156 17.75 1.10 3.14
N LEU A 157 18.90 0.88 2.50
CA LEU A 157 19.89 1.91 2.21
C LEU A 157 19.45 2.86 1.09
N SER A 158 18.55 2.40 0.21
CA SER A 158 18.06 3.16 -0.94
C SER A 158 16.80 3.98 -0.64
N LEU A 159 16.17 3.79 0.53
CA LEU A 159 15.02 4.59 0.94
C LEU A 159 15.34 6.09 0.94
N PRO A 160 14.39 6.97 0.53
CA PRO A 160 14.58 8.41 0.58
C PRO A 160 14.88 8.90 2.00
N GLU A 161 14.10 8.43 2.97
CA GLU A 161 14.38 8.56 4.40
C GLU A 161 14.82 7.22 4.97
N SER A 162 16.07 7.15 5.46
CA SER A 162 16.63 5.93 6.02
C SER A 162 17.19 6.17 7.43
N PRO A 163 17.11 5.18 8.34
CA PRO A 163 17.84 5.23 9.60
C PRO A 163 19.36 5.18 9.39
N VAL A 164 19.85 4.92 8.17
CA VAL A 164 21.26 4.99 7.80
C VAL A 164 21.56 6.36 7.17
N PRO A 165 22.51 7.15 7.73
CA PRO A 165 22.89 8.43 7.13
C PRO A 165 23.35 8.27 5.67
N HIS A 166 22.91 9.16 4.76
CA HIS A 166 23.20 9.04 3.32
C HIS A 166 24.69 8.87 2.98
N GLY A 167 25.58 9.56 3.69
CA GLY A 167 27.03 9.43 3.48
C GLY A 167 27.56 8.02 3.77
N ILE A 168 26.98 7.32 4.75
CA ILE A 168 27.28 5.93 5.06
C ILE A 168 26.56 5.02 4.08
N ALA A 169 25.28 5.28 3.80
CA ALA A 169 24.48 4.44 2.93
C ALA A 169 25.08 4.29 1.54
N ASN A 170 25.56 5.37 0.92
CA ASN A 170 26.22 5.30 -0.38
C ASN A 170 27.46 4.39 -0.38
N ARG A 171 28.28 4.46 0.67
CA ARG A 171 29.49 3.62 0.81
C ARG A 171 29.12 2.15 0.97
N LEU A 172 28.06 1.87 1.71
CA LEU A 172 27.55 0.50 1.91
C LEU A 172 26.93 -0.06 0.63
N ILE A 173 26.18 0.76 -0.13
CA ILE A 173 25.66 0.37 -1.45
C ILE A 173 26.81 0.04 -2.40
N ASP A 174 27.85 0.87 -2.44
CA ASP A 174 29.03 0.62 -3.27
C ASP A 174 29.74 -0.68 -2.85
N ALA A 175 29.84 -0.97 -1.55
CA ALA A 175 30.39 -2.22 -1.04
C ALA A 175 29.55 -3.43 -1.47
N LEU A 176 28.21 -3.37 -1.34
CA LEU A 176 27.31 -4.44 -1.75
C LEU A 176 27.37 -4.72 -3.26
N ARG A 177 27.56 -3.69 -4.09
CA ARG A 177 27.68 -3.85 -5.54
C ARG A 177 28.97 -4.54 -5.96
N GLN A 178 30.04 -4.38 -5.17
CA GLN A 178 31.31 -5.06 -5.42
C GLN A 178 31.28 -6.49 -4.87
N TRP A 179 30.73 -6.64 -3.67
CA TRP A 179 30.64 -7.91 -2.97
C TRP A 179 29.30 -7.96 -2.23
N PRO A 180 28.29 -8.67 -2.76
CA PRO A 180 26.93 -8.65 -2.24
C PRO A 180 26.82 -9.51 -0.98
N ALA A 181 27.48 -9.06 0.09
CA ALA A 181 27.47 -9.71 1.40
C ALA A 181 27.57 -8.67 2.51
N ILE A 182 26.60 -8.73 3.42
CA ILE A 182 26.60 -7.94 4.65
C ILE A 182 27.69 -8.48 5.58
N GLY A 183 28.45 -7.58 6.19
CA GLY A 183 29.53 -7.96 7.13
C GLY A 183 30.81 -8.48 6.46
N SER A 184 30.95 -8.34 5.13
CA SER A 184 32.23 -8.50 4.43
C SER A 184 33.28 -7.48 4.90
N ASP A 185 34.56 -7.74 4.62
CA ASP A 185 35.64 -6.80 4.99
C ASP A 185 35.44 -5.42 4.36
N ASP A 186 35.03 -5.39 3.09
CA ASP A 186 34.72 -4.17 2.35
C ASP A 186 33.52 -3.44 2.98
N TRP A 187 32.48 -4.17 3.36
CA TRP A 187 31.33 -3.61 4.08
C TRP A 187 31.75 -3.00 5.43
N ASN A 188 32.47 -3.76 6.26
CA ASN A 188 32.88 -3.34 7.60
C ASN A 188 33.84 -2.15 7.55
N GLY A 189 34.79 -2.14 6.60
CA GLY A 189 35.70 -1.03 6.37
C GLY A 189 34.96 0.25 5.95
N ASN A 190 33.99 0.13 5.02
CA ASN A 190 33.16 1.25 4.59
C ASN A 190 32.24 1.77 5.70
N LEU A 191 31.68 0.88 6.52
CA LEU A 191 30.87 1.22 7.68
C LEU A 191 31.70 2.00 8.72
N ALA A 192 32.87 1.48 9.09
CA ALA A 192 33.77 2.10 10.05
C ALA A 192 34.22 3.49 9.57
N SER A 193 34.72 3.59 8.33
CA SER A 193 35.14 4.85 7.73
C SER A 193 33.98 5.86 7.63
N GLY A 194 32.76 5.38 7.37
CA GLY A 194 31.57 6.22 7.33
C GLY A 194 31.17 6.78 8.71
N ILE A 195 31.29 5.97 9.76
CA ILE A 195 31.05 6.38 11.15
C ILE A 195 32.14 7.36 11.62
N ASP A 196 33.41 7.10 11.29
CA ASP A 196 34.53 7.96 11.68
C ASP A 196 34.53 9.32 10.99
N ALA A 197 33.86 9.45 9.84
CA ALA A 197 33.65 10.73 9.17
C ALA A 197 32.62 11.65 9.86
N ILE A 198 31.93 11.19 10.91
CA ILE A 198 31.00 12.01 11.69
C ILE A 198 31.78 12.87 12.70
N PRO A 199 31.73 14.21 12.63
CA PRO A 199 32.53 15.09 13.50
C PRO A 199 32.10 15.08 14.98
N GLU A 200 30.79 15.01 15.23
CA GLU A 200 30.17 15.08 16.55
C GLU A 200 30.21 13.70 17.24
N GLU A 201 30.96 13.56 18.35
CA GLU A 201 31.15 12.27 19.05
C GLU A 201 29.85 11.68 19.59
N ASP A 202 28.97 12.50 20.16
CA ASP A 202 27.67 12.04 20.65
C ASP A 202 26.79 11.50 19.51
N ARG A 203 26.81 12.17 18.36
CA ARG A 203 26.10 11.71 17.16
C ARG A 203 26.75 10.43 16.62
N LYS A 204 28.08 10.37 16.60
CA LYS A 204 28.85 9.21 16.15
C LYS A 204 28.51 7.97 16.96
N LYS A 205 28.48 8.08 18.30
CA LYS A 205 28.05 6.99 19.20
C LYS A 205 26.62 6.54 18.92
N ARG A 206 25.66 7.48 18.85
CA ARG A 206 24.25 7.15 18.56
C ARG A 206 24.07 6.45 17.21
N VAL A 207 24.79 6.91 16.18
CA VAL A 207 24.74 6.28 14.85
C VAL A 207 25.37 4.90 14.89
N ARG A 208 26.53 4.72 15.53
CA ARG A 208 27.19 3.42 15.68
C ARG A 208 26.27 2.39 16.35
N ASP A 209 25.70 2.75 17.50
CA ASP A 209 24.82 1.86 18.27
C ASP A 209 23.57 1.47 17.46
N ARG A 210 22.98 2.43 16.75
CA ARG A 210 21.83 2.18 15.86
C ARG A 210 22.21 1.24 14.72
N LEU A 211 23.27 1.52 13.96
CA LEU A 211 23.67 0.70 12.81
C LEU A 211 24.07 -0.72 13.23
N SER A 212 24.75 -0.85 14.37
CA SER A 212 25.06 -2.17 14.96
C SER A 212 23.79 -2.96 15.27
N MET A 213 22.75 -2.32 15.81
CA MET A 213 21.46 -2.98 16.04
C MET A 213 20.77 -3.36 14.73
N LEU A 214 20.72 -2.47 13.74
CA LEU A 214 20.01 -2.73 12.48
C LEU A 214 20.62 -3.87 11.66
N PHE A 215 21.95 -3.94 11.59
CA PHE A 215 22.66 -4.92 10.76
C PHE A 215 23.18 -6.14 11.52
N SER A 216 22.93 -6.25 12.83
CA SER A 216 23.16 -7.52 13.55
C SER A 216 22.10 -8.55 13.19
N THR A 217 22.41 -9.83 13.31
CA THR A 217 21.41 -10.90 13.38
C THR A 217 20.82 -10.96 14.79
N GLY A 218 19.54 -11.30 14.89
CA GLY A 218 18.82 -11.40 16.16
C GLY A 218 17.98 -12.66 16.27
N ALA A 219 17.93 -13.46 15.20
CA ALA A 219 17.18 -14.69 15.08
C ALA A 219 17.95 -15.66 14.19
N ASP A 220 18.13 -16.88 14.68
CA ASP A 220 18.70 -18.00 13.95
C ASP A 220 17.63 -19.11 13.88
N GLY A 221 17.42 -19.69 12.70
CA GLY A 221 16.37 -20.70 12.50
C GLY A 221 14.95 -20.11 12.40
N ASP A 222 13.96 -20.77 13.00
CA ASP A 222 12.53 -20.52 12.73
C ASP A 222 11.87 -19.46 13.63
N GLY A 223 12.56 -18.99 14.67
CA GLY A 223 11.98 -18.13 15.71
C GLY A 223 12.77 -16.85 15.97
N PHE A 224 12.05 -15.74 16.14
CA PHE A 224 12.62 -14.45 16.49
C PHE A 224 12.32 -14.11 17.96
N PRO A 225 13.34 -14.01 18.84
CA PRO A 225 13.15 -13.62 20.23
C PRO A 225 12.43 -12.26 20.35
N ALA A 226 11.37 -12.20 21.15
CA ALA A 226 10.57 -11.00 21.37
C ALA A 226 11.42 -9.83 21.89
N SER A 227 12.39 -10.11 22.77
CA SER A 227 13.34 -9.13 23.29
C SER A 227 14.31 -8.58 22.23
N ALA A 228 14.65 -9.39 21.21
CA ALA A 228 15.49 -8.95 20.09
C ALA A 228 14.68 -8.09 19.11
N LEU A 229 13.40 -8.43 18.86
CA LEU A 229 12.49 -7.57 18.09
C LEU A 229 12.29 -6.22 18.77
N ASP A 230 12.02 -6.22 20.08
CA ASP A 230 11.78 -4.98 20.83
C ASP A 230 12.99 -4.04 20.76
N ARG A 231 14.22 -4.56 20.91
CA ARG A 231 15.46 -3.77 20.75
C ARG A 231 15.59 -3.16 19.35
N ARG A 232 15.26 -3.89 18.28
CA ARG A 232 15.29 -3.38 16.90
C ARG A 232 14.26 -2.28 16.69
N VAL A 233 13.02 -2.53 17.12
CA VAL A 233 11.93 -1.54 16.99
C VAL A 233 12.28 -0.28 17.77
N ASN A 234 12.85 -0.41 18.98
CA ASN A 234 13.28 0.73 19.79
C ASN A 234 14.40 1.55 19.14
N ALA A 235 15.32 0.91 18.40
CA ALA A 235 16.36 1.63 17.66
C ALA A 235 15.79 2.51 16.54
N ILE A 236 14.76 2.03 15.84
CA ILE A 236 14.02 2.81 14.82
C ILE A 236 13.17 3.89 15.51
N GLU A 237 12.48 3.56 16.60
CA GLU A 237 11.60 4.47 17.33
C GLU A 237 12.39 5.70 17.86
N THR A 238 13.56 5.46 18.45
CA THR A 238 14.44 6.52 18.97
C THR A 238 14.91 7.45 17.84
N TRP A 239 15.26 6.87 16.69
CA TRP A 239 15.63 7.64 15.51
C TRP A 239 14.45 8.46 14.96
N ALA A 240 13.29 7.82 14.76
CA ALA A 240 12.10 8.46 14.22
C ALA A 240 11.62 9.62 15.11
N LYS A 241 11.67 9.48 16.44
CA LYS A 241 11.38 10.58 17.38
C LYS A 241 12.30 11.79 17.19
N GLY A 242 13.60 11.56 17.00
CA GLY A 242 14.56 12.63 16.75
C GLY A 242 14.35 13.32 15.39
N MET A 243 13.90 12.57 14.37
CA MET A 243 13.55 13.15 13.07
C MET A 243 12.25 13.94 13.12
N ALA A 244 11.22 13.44 13.81
CA ALA A 244 9.91 14.08 13.95
C ALA A 244 10.00 15.49 14.55
N GLN A 245 10.91 15.69 15.51
CA GLN A 245 11.17 16.99 16.14
C GLN A 245 11.61 18.08 15.14
N ASN A 246 12.23 17.69 14.03
CA ASN A 246 12.79 18.60 13.03
C ASN A 246 12.02 18.56 11.70
N ALA A 247 10.87 17.87 11.64
CA ALA A 247 10.17 17.58 10.40
C ALA A 247 9.20 18.68 9.93
N GLY A 248 8.88 19.66 10.79
CA GLY A 248 7.98 20.77 10.46
C GLY A 248 6.62 20.27 9.95
N GLU A 249 6.23 20.71 8.75
CA GLU A 249 4.96 20.31 8.12
C GLU A 249 4.88 18.80 7.79
N GLN A 250 6.01 18.10 7.74
CA GLN A 250 6.07 16.65 7.47
C GLN A 250 6.07 15.79 8.75
N THR A 251 5.85 16.37 9.93
CA THR A 251 5.80 15.61 11.20
C THR A 251 4.79 14.45 11.14
N TRP A 252 3.67 14.63 10.45
CA TRP A 252 2.65 13.60 10.29
C TRP A 252 3.20 12.27 9.72
N ARG A 253 4.20 12.32 8.81
CA ARG A 253 4.80 11.11 8.22
C ARG A 253 5.52 10.27 9.27
N TRP A 254 6.21 10.95 10.18
CA TRP A 254 6.91 10.33 11.31
C TRP A 254 5.94 9.82 12.36
N ASP A 255 4.84 10.53 12.61
CA ASP A 255 3.79 10.08 13.51
C ASP A 255 3.14 8.77 13.01
N CYS A 256 2.93 8.63 11.70
CA CYS A 256 2.44 7.39 11.10
C CYS A 256 3.40 6.22 11.33
N LEU A 257 4.71 6.42 11.13
CA LEU A 257 5.73 5.41 11.45
C LEU A 257 5.71 5.07 12.96
N LEU A 258 5.73 6.07 13.84
CA LEU A 258 5.71 5.86 15.29
C LEU A 258 4.48 5.08 15.74
N ARG A 259 3.29 5.40 15.20
CA ARG A 259 2.05 4.63 15.45
C ARG A 259 2.20 3.17 15.01
N LYS A 260 2.78 2.90 13.83
CA LYS A 260 3.06 1.54 13.36
C LYS A 260 3.98 0.78 14.32
N LEU A 261 5.06 1.41 14.79
CA LEU A 261 6.01 0.80 15.72
C LEU A 261 5.34 0.47 17.06
N VAL A 262 4.52 1.38 17.60
CA VAL A 262 3.76 1.17 18.84
C VAL A 262 2.75 0.03 18.67
N ALA A 263 1.99 0.02 17.58
CA ALA A 263 1.02 -1.04 17.28
C ALA A 263 1.72 -2.40 17.16
N PHE A 264 2.84 -2.48 16.44
CA PHE A 264 3.61 -3.71 16.32
C PHE A 264 4.13 -4.22 17.67
N ARG A 265 4.72 -3.35 18.51
CA ARG A 265 5.16 -3.74 19.86
C ARG A 265 4.01 -4.23 20.73
N LYS A 266 2.85 -3.57 20.64
CA LYS A 266 1.64 -3.98 21.36
C LYS A 266 1.22 -5.40 20.94
N LEU A 267 1.13 -5.65 19.63
CA LEU A 267 0.80 -6.96 19.08
C LEU A 267 1.80 -8.05 19.50
N CYS A 268 3.10 -7.76 19.48
CA CYS A 268 4.12 -8.70 19.96
C CYS A 268 3.91 -9.04 21.45
N ARG A 269 3.63 -8.05 22.31
CA ARG A 269 3.36 -8.30 23.73
C ARG A 269 2.07 -9.10 23.95
N GLU A 270 1.01 -8.76 23.23
CA GLU A 270 -0.30 -9.42 23.32
C GLU A 270 -0.25 -10.87 22.80
N SER A 271 0.72 -11.20 21.94
CA SER A 271 0.93 -12.60 21.54
C SER A 271 1.35 -13.51 22.70
N GLY A 272 1.95 -12.95 23.76
CA GLY A 272 2.45 -13.70 24.91
C GLY A 272 3.62 -14.65 24.62
N LEU A 273 4.21 -14.58 23.42
CA LEU A 273 5.30 -15.46 22.99
C LEU A 273 6.67 -14.85 23.26
N ASP A 274 7.57 -15.64 23.86
CA ASP A 274 8.99 -15.25 24.03
C ASP A 274 9.78 -15.30 22.71
N SER A 275 9.32 -16.10 21.75
CA SER A 275 9.90 -16.23 20.41
C SER A 275 8.79 -16.35 19.37
N LEU A 276 8.85 -15.53 18.32
CA LEU A 276 7.80 -15.43 17.31
C LEU A 276 8.23 -16.08 15.99
N PRO A 277 7.41 -16.97 15.40
CA PRO A 277 7.73 -17.57 14.11
C PRO A 277 7.59 -16.55 12.97
N ARG A 278 8.38 -16.71 11.91
CA ARG A 278 8.42 -15.78 10.76
C ARG A 278 7.05 -15.45 10.15
N PRO A 279 6.13 -16.43 9.91
CA PRO A 279 4.81 -16.13 9.38
C PRO A 279 3.95 -15.28 10.33
N LEU A 280 4.08 -15.46 11.64
CA LEU A 280 3.37 -14.64 12.61
C LEU A 280 3.87 -13.21 12.55
N ILE A 281 5.18 -12.98 12.51
CA ILE A 281 5.76 -11.64 12.42
C ILE A 281 5.27 -10.91 11.16
N GLN A 282 5.23 -11.60 10.01
CA GLN A 282 4.69 -11.02 8.78
C GLN A 282 3.22 -10.57 8.96
N LYS A 283 2.38 -11.42 9.57
CA LYS A 283 0.99 -11.07 9.91
C LYS A 283 0.92 -9.87 10.87
N LEU A 284 1.78 -9.83 11.90
CA LEU A 284 1.82 -8.71 12.84
C LEU A 284 2.26 -7.39 12.19
N VAL A 285 3.17 -7.42 11.22
CA VAL A 285 3.56 -6.22 10.45
C VAL A 285 2.40 -5.72 9.61
N VAL A 286 1.65 -6.61 8.94
CA VAL A 286 0.45 -6.25 8.17
C VAL A 286 -0.62 -5.66 9.10
N ALA A 287 -0.92 -6.32 10.22
CA ALA A 287 -1.89 -5.87 11.21
C ALA A 287 -1.49 -4.55 11.89
N ALA A 288 -0.19 -4.29 12.09
CA ALA A 288 0.29 -3.00 12.59
C ALA A 288 0.17 -1.89 11.53
N THR A 289 0.32 -2.24 10.26
CA THR A 289 0.20 -1.28 9.14
C THR A 289 -1.26 -0.88 8.91
N SER A 290 -2.21 -1.80 9.04
CA SER A 290 -3.64 -1.52 8.88
C SER A 290 -4.22 -0.61 9.96
N GLN A 291 -3.53 -0.45 11.09
CA GLN A 291 -3.92 0.51 12.15
C GLN A 291 -3.42 1.94 11.88
N VAL A 292 -2.67 2.15 10.79
CA VAL A 292 -2.15 3.48 10.43
C VAL A 292 -3.05 4.09 9.37
N ASN A 293 -3.67 5.22 9.73
CA ASN A 293 -4.36 6.07 8.78
C ASN A 293 -3.41 7.19 8.35
N LEU A 294 -3.17 7.30 7.05
CA LEU A 294 -2.45 8.43 6.47
C LEU A 294 -3.43 9.60 6.30
N PRO A 295 -3.01 10.85 6.59
CA PRO A 295 -3.82 12.02 6.30
C PRO A 295 -4.09 12.12 4.79
N PRO A 296 -5.22 12.68 4.38
CA PRO A 296 -5.53 12.86 2.97
C PRO A 296 -4.53 13.82 2.32
N ALA A 297 -4.23 13.63 1.03
CA ALA A 297 -3.34 14.52 0.29
C ALA A 297 -3.91 15.93 0.16
N HIS A 298 -5.23 16.03 0.08
CA HIS A 298 -6.00 17.26 0.01
C HIS A 298 -7.05 17.25 1.12
N ALA A 299 -7.21 18.35 1.85
CA ALA A 299 -8.27 18.43 2.86
C ALA A 299 -9.65 18.40 2.17
N ALA A 300 -10.63 17.77 2.81
CA ALA A 300 -12.01 17.78 2.31
C ALA A 300 -12.52 19.23 2.16
N GLN A 301 -13.13 19.53 1.03
CA GLN A 301 -13.67 20.84 0.67
C GLN A 301 -15.18 20.75 0.47
N ALA A 302 -15.90 21.83 0.79
CA ALA A 302 -17.34 21.88 0.64
C ALA A 302 -17.73 21.89 -0.86
N ALA A 303 -18.57 20.94 -1.28
CA ALA A 303 -19.41 20.90 -2.50
C ALA A 303 -19.81 19.45 -2.81
N LEU A 304 -18.88 18.52 -2.59
CA LEU A 304 -19.06 17.09 -2.74
C LEU A 304 -19.19 16.48 -1.35
N VAL A 305 -20.16 15.59 -1.18
CA VAL A 305 -20.30 14.79 0.04
C VAL A 305 -19.72 13.42 -0.24
N SER A 306 -18.79 12.94 0.59
CA SER A 306 -18.23 11.59 0.47
C SER A 306 -18.73 10.71 1.60
N VAL A 307 -19.15 9.49 1.28
CA VAL A 307 -19.48 8.46 2.27
C VAL A 307 -18.87 7.12 1.86
N ASP A 308 -18.50 6.29 2.82
CA ASP A 308 -17.82 5.02 2.54
C ASP A 308 -18.79 3.85 2.32
N ASP A 309 -19.98 3.91 2.94
CA ASP A 309 -20.99 2.85 2.87
C ASP A 309 -22.20 3.31 2.04
N PRO A 310 -22.70 2.51 1.09
CA PRO A 310 -23.88 2.87 0.29
C PRO A 310 -25.12 3.08 1.16
N GLY A 311 -25.19 2.40 2.30
CA GLY A 311 -26.22 2.54 3.31
C GLY A 311 -26.25 3.91 4.00
N ALA A 312 -25.17 4.70 3.93
CA ALA A 312 -25.07 6.01 4.54
C ALA A 312 -25.77 7.12 3.72
N VAL A 313 -26.27 6.82 2.51
CA VAL A 313 -27.11 7.74 1.74
C VAL A 313 -28.53 7.71 2.32
N LEU A 314 -28.78 8.59 3.29
CA LEU A 314 -30.01 8.60 4.10
C LEU A 314 -31.05 9.62 3.65
N CYS A 315 -30.75 10.47 2.66
CA CYS A 315 -31.68 11.48 2.15
C CYS A 315 -31.62 11.55 0.62
N PRO A 316 -32.68 12.08 -0.03
CA PRO A 316 -32.68 12.33 -1.47
C PRO A 316 -31.52 13.22 -1.91
N VAL A 317 -30.82 12.80 -2.96
CA VAL A 317 -29.70 13.51 -3.56
C VAL A 317 -29.93 13.67 -5.06
N ARG A 318 -29.24 14.63 -5.66
CA ARG A 318 -29.34 14.84 -7.11
C ARG A 318 -28.56 13.77 -7.85
N ARG A 319 -27.32 13.55 -7.42
CA ARG A 319 -26.36 12.73 -8.15
C ARG A 319 -25.58 11.83 -7.21
N VAL A 320 -25.35 10.61 -7.64
CA VAL A 320 -24.45 9.67 -6.99
C VAL A 320 -23.34 9.30 -7.96
N VAL A 321 -22.10 9.37 -7.48
CA VAL A 321 -20.92 8.77 -8.10
C VAL A 321 -20.48 7.62 -7.21
N TRP A 322 -20.80 6.39 -7.62
CA TRP A 322 -20.35 5.19 -6.93
C TRP A 322 -18.99 4.78 -7.49
N TRP A 323 -17.92 5.25 -6.84
CA TRP A 323 -16.54 5.15 -7.32
C TRP A 323 -16.01 3.71 -7.33
N ASN A 324 -16.13 3.01 -6.22
CA ASN A 324 -15.70 1.62 -6.10
C ASN A 324 -16.89 0.69 -6.33
N PHE A 325 -17.54 0.73 -7.51
CA PHE A 325 -18.64 -0.17 -7.82
C PHE A 325 -18.13 -1.56 -8.28
N THR A 326 -17.35 -2.21 -7.42
CA THR A 326 -16.70 -3.50 -7.70
C THR A 326 -17.15 -4.59 -6.72
N GLU A 327 -16.99 -5.85 -7.11
CA GLU A 327 -17.27 -7.01 -6.25
C GLU A 327 -16.47 -6.95 -4.94
N ARG A 328 -15.20 -6.54 -5.00
CA ARG A 328 -14.31 -6.42 -3.82
C ARG A 328 -14.78 -5.39 -2.81
N SER A 329 -15.55 -4.38 -3.24
CA SER A 329 -16.10 -3.36 -2.35
C SER A 329 -17.35 -3.84 -1.59
N ALA A 330 -17.99 -4.91 -2.06
CA ALA A 330 -19.19 -5.43 -1.44
C ALA A 330 -18.82 -6.09 -0.09
N PRO A 331 -19.45 -5.69 1.03
CA PRO A 331 -19.17 -6.30 2.32
C PRO A 331 -19.51 -7.79 2.29
N SER A 332 -18.55 -8.63 2.70
CA SER A 332 -18.77 -10.06 2.89
C SER A 332 -19.75 -10.30 4.04
N VAL A 333 -20.54 -11.37 3.91
CA VAL A 333 -21.36 -11.86 5.02
C VAL A 333 -20.47 -12.81 5.83
N ASP A 334 -19.99 -12.32 6.96
CA ASP A 334 -19.15 -13.12 7.84
C ASP A 334 -19.95 -14.29 8.41
N GLN A 335 -19.44 -15.50 8.20
CA GLN A 335 -19.93 -16.67 8.91
C GLN A 335 -19.15 -16.82 10.22
N PRO A 336 -19.82 -17.13 11.34
CA PRO A 336 -19.11 -17.42 12.58
C PRO A 336 -18.16 -18.60 12.36
N PHE A 337 -16.97 -18.56 12.98
CA PHE A 337 -15.99 -19.66 12.92
C PHE A 337 -16.46 -20.95 13.62
N LEU A 338 -17.64 -20.90 14.26
CA LEU A 338 -18.25 -21.99 15.00
C LEU A 338 -18.79 -23.06 14.06
N SER A 339 -18.57 -24.31 14.39
CA SER A 339 -19.28 -25.41 13.75
C SER A 339 -20.80 -25.33 14.02
N PRO A 340 -21.65 -25.93 13.17
CA PRO A 340 -23.09 -25.97 13.42
C PRO A 340 -23.47 -26.55 14.79
N GLU A 341 -22.71 -27.53 15.29
CA GLU A 341 -22.93 -28.16 16.59
C GLU A 341 -22.57 -27.23 17.76
N GLU A 342 -21.46 -26.50 17.65
CA GLU A 342 -21.07 -25.49 18.65
C GLU A 342 -22.06 -24.34 18.67
N LYS A 343 -22.48 -23.85 17.48
CA LYS A 343 -23.51 -22.82 17.36
C LYS A 343 -24.80 -23.25 18.05
N ALA A 344 -25.31 -24.45 17.74
CA ALA A 344 -26.53 -24.98 18.37
C ALA A 344 -26.40 -25.14 19.89
N SER A 345 -25.23 -25.56 20.37
CA SER A 345 -24.95 -25.70 21.81
C SER A 345 -24.95 -24.35 22.53
N LEU A 346 -24.38 -23.31 21.91
CA LEU A 346 -24.38 -21.95 22.44
C LEU A 346 -25.77 -21.31 22.37
N GLU A 347 -26.53 -21.55 21.30
CA GLU A 347 -27.92 -21.13 21.18
C GLU A 347 -28.81 -21.77 22.26
N ALA A 348 -28.58 -23.05 22.59
CA ALA A 348 -29.26 -23.71 23.70
C ALA A 348 -28.93 -23.08 25.07
N LEU A 349 -27.78 -22.40 25.19
CA LEU A 349 -27.40 -21.60 26.36
C LEU A 349 -27.90 -20.14 26.29
N GLY A 350 -28.67 -19.78 25.26
CA GLY A 350 -29.23 -18.46 25.07
C GLY A 350 -28.31 -17.45 24.38
N CYS A 351 -27.23 -17.91 23.73
CA CYS A 351 -26.44 -17.05 22.85
C CYS A 351 -27.17 -16.84 21.52
N GLU A 352 -27.39 -15.59 21.13
CA GLU A 352 -27.98 -15.23 19.85
C GLU A 352 -26.87 -14.80 18.87
N PHE A 353 -26.89 -15.33 17.65
CA PHE A 353 -25.96 -14.97 16.58
C PHE A 353 -26.72 -14.31 15.43
N PRO A 354 -26.12 -13.34 14.70
CA PRO A 354 -26.75 -12.80 13.51
C PRO A 354 -26.84 -13.89 12.43
N GLU A 355 -28.02 -14.08 11.86
CA GLU A 355 -28.21 -15.03 10.77
C GLU A 355 -27.57 -14.50 9.47
N PRO A 356 -26.73 -15.28 8.77
CA PRO A 356 -26.09 -14.84 7.53
C PRO A 356 -27.10 -14.34 6.48
N ALA A 357 -28.28 -14.96 6.40
CA ALA A 357 -29.33 -14.53 5.48
C ALA A 357 -29.89 -13.13 5.83
N GLU A 358 -30.01 -12.81 7.12
CA GLU A 358 -30.48 -11.49 7.58
C GLU A 358 -29.44 -10.40 7.29
N LEU A 359 -28.16 -10.71 7.52
CA LEU A 359 -27.04 -9.82 7.18
C LEU A 359 -26.96 -9.58 5.66
N ALA A 360 -27.11 -10.63 4.85
CA ALA A 360 -27.15 -10.51 3.40
C ALA A 360 -28.31 -9.62 2.93
N ALA A 361 -29.51 -9.83 3.50
CA ALA A 361 -30.68 -9.03 3.19
C ALA A 361 -30.51 -7.56 3.61
N ARG A 362 -29.85 -7.30 4.75
CA ARG A 362 -29.50 -5.95 5.21
C ARG A 362 -28.51 -5.28 4.25
N ASN A 363 -27.45 -5.98 3.86
CA ASN A 363 -26.47 -5.45 2.91
C ASN A 363 -27.14 -5.14 1.57
N SER A 364 -27.97 -6.04 1.04
CA SER A 364 -28.74 -5.81 -0.18
C SER A 364 -29.64 -4.57 -0.10
N ARG A 365 -30.33 -4.34 1.04
CA ARG A 365 -31.10 -3.10 1.26
C ARG A 365 -30.20 -1.85 1.25
N ALA A 366 -29.05 -1.90 1.92
CA ALA A 366 -28.09 -0.80 1.94
C ALA A 366 -27.54 -0.50 0.53
N TRP A 367 -27.27 -1.53 -0.27
CA TRP A 367 -26.78 -1.39 -1.63
C TRP A 367 -27.77 -0.71 -2.58
N ARG A 368 -29.08 -0.85 -2.36
CA ARG A 368 -30.09 -0.16 -3.18
C ARG A 368 -30.21 1.33 -2.86
N ARG A 369 -29.81 1.78 -1.66
CA ARG A 369 -30.02 3.17 -1.21
C ARG A 369 -29.47 4.21 -2.18
N PRO A 370 -28.25 4.10 -2.71
CA PRO A 370 -27.73 5.08 -3.68
C PRO A 370 -28.62 5.27 -4.91
N VAL A 371 -29.21 4.20 -5.41
CA VAL A 371 -30.10 4.21 -6.58
C VAL A 371 -31.48 4.77 -6.21
N GLN A 372 -31.98 4.43 -5.01
CA GLN A 372 -33.28 4.90 -4.51
C GLN A 372 -33.28 6.37 -4.07
N MET A 373 -32.13 6.91 -3.66
CA MET A 373 -31.99 8.28 -3.19
C MET A 373 -31.62 9.27 -4.30
N ALA A 374 -31.11 8.79 -5.43
CA ALA A 374 -30.73 9.67 -6.54
C ALA A 374 -31.97 10.09 -7.36
N SER A 375 -32.06 11.38 -7.68
CA SER A 375 -33.16 11.95 -8.49
C SER A 375 -32.75 12.19 -9.96
N ASP A 376 -31.52 12.64 -10.20
CA ASP A 376 -31.06 13.01 -11.55
C ASP A 376 -30.15 11.93 -12.17
N PHE A 377 -29.15 11.43 -11.42
CA PHE A 377 -28.08 10.61 -12.02
C PHE A 377 -27.40 9.64 -11.04
N VAL A 378 -27.07 8.44 -11.51
CA VAL A 378 -26.17 7.49 -10.84
C VAL A 378 -25.07 7.02 -11.80
N LEU A 379 -23.82 7.40 -11.49
CA LEU A 379 -22.61 6.90 -12.14
C LEU A 379 -22.04 5.73 -11.34
N MET A 380 -22.03 4.53 -11.92
CA MET A 380 -21.33 3.37 -11.36
C MET A 380 -19.96 3.25 -12.02
N VAL A 381 -18.89 3.23 -11.24
CA VAL A 381 -17.53 3.18 -11.76
C VAL A 381 -16.93 1.82 -11.43
N CYS A 382 -16.69 1.02 -12.46
CA CYS A 382 -16.10 -0.31 -12.33
C CYS A 382 -15.02 -0.47 -13.41
N PRO A 383 -13.75 -0.10 -13.12
CA PRO A 383 -12.64 -0.35 -14.04
C PRO A 383 -12.59 -1.83 -14.48
N ARG A 384 -12.00 -2.10 -15.65
CA ARG A 384 -11.78 -3.48 -16.12
C ARG A 384 -10.70 -4.19 -15.33
N PHE A 385 -9.68 -3.44 -14.92
CA PHE A 385 -8.56 -3.93 -14.13
C PHE A 385 -8.36 -3.06 -12.89
N GLY A 386 -8.02 -3.71 -11.77
CA GLY A 386 -7.65 -3.05 -10.53
C GLY A 386 -6.27 -2.38 -10.61
N ALA A 387 -5.85 -1.75 -9.51
CA ALA A 387 -4.51 -1.16 -9.41
C ALA A 387 -3.39 -2.22 -9.44
N ASP A 388 -3.71 -3.46 -9.09
CA ASP A 388 -2.86 -4.65 -9.17
C ASP A 388 -2.76 -5.21 -10.61
N GLY A 389 -3.57 -4.71 -11.54
CA GLY A 389 -3.67 -5.22 -12.91
C GLY A 389 -4.56 -6.46 -13.05
N GLU A 390 -5.18 -6.92 -11.96
CA GLU A 390 -6.10 -8.06 -11.99
C GLU A 390 -7.47 -7.64 -12.52
N PRO A 391 -8.21 -8.52 -13.21
CA PRO A 391 -9.57 -8.22 -13.65
C PRO A 391 -10.51 -7.87 -12.50
N GLU A 392 -11.35 -6.85 -12.70
CA GLU A 392 -12.35 -6.42 -11.74
C GLU A 392 -13.77 -6.73 -12.23
N SER A 393 -14.57 -7.29 -11.33
CA SER A 393 -15.99 -7.60 -11.54
C SER A 393 -16.86 -6.49 -10.95
N PRO A 394 -18.03 -6.17 -11.57
CA PRO A 394 -18.97 -5.22 -11.00
C PRO A 394 -19.50 -5.66 -9.63
N HIS A 395 -19.96 -4.69 -8.83
CA HIS A 395 -20.61 -4.94 -7.56
C HIS A 395 -21.89 -5.81 -7.72
N PRO A 396 -22.26 -6.69 -6.76
CA PRO A 396 -23.41 -7.61 -6.88
C PRO A 396 -24.77 -6.96 -7.17
N LEU A 397 -24.94 -5.68 -6.80
CA LEU A 397 -26.13 -4.90 -7.18
C LEU A 397 -26.32 -4.84 -8.71
N TRP A 398 -25.24 -4.93 -9.48
CA TRP A 398 -25.30 -4.98 -10.93
C TRP A 398 -26.08 -6.19 -11.43
N ASP A 399 -25.87 -7.36 -10.82
CA ASP A 399 -26.60 -8.58 -11.19
C ASP A 399 -28.09 -8.44 -10.89
N GLU A 400 -28.44 -7.78 -9.78
CA GLU A 400 -29.82 -7.45 -9.45
C GLU A 400 -30.45 -6.55 -10.52
N ILE A 401 -29.78 -5.45 -10.87
CA ILE A 401 -30.26 -4.52 -11.92
C ILE A 401 -30.43 -5.28 -13.24
N VAL A 402 -29.41 -6.01 -13.70
CA VAL A 402 -29.44 -6.76 -14.97
C VAL A 402 -30.53 -7.82 -14.97
N SER A 403 -30.76 -8.51 -13.85
CA SER A 403 -31.82 -9.51 -13.73
C SER A 403 -33.22 -8.92 -13.87
N GLY A 404 -33.39 -7.64 -13.50
CA GLY A 404 -34.63 -6.88 -13.66
C GLY A 404 -34.85 -6.35 -15.07
N LEU A 405 -33.84 -6.31 -15.93
CA LEU A 405 -33.96 -5.77 -17.28
C LEU A 405 -34.62 -6.76 -18.25
N GLU A 406 -35.20 -6.22 -19.34
CA GLU A 406 -35.45 -7.02 -20.52
C GLU A 406 -34.14 -7.68 -21.03
N LYS A 407 -34.26 -8.87 -21.62
CA LYS A 407 -33.12 -9.69 -22.03
C LYS A 407 -32.18 -8.92 -22.98
N ASP A 408 -30.88 -9.08 -22.76
CA ASP A 408 -29.78 -8.53 -23.57
C ASP A 408 -29.73 -6.99 -23.65
N GLN A 409 -30.39 -6.26 -22.73
CA GLN A 409 -30.41 -4.79 -22.74
C GLN A 409 -29.30 -4.11 -21.91
N ALA A 410 -28.57 -4.86 -21.08
CA ALA A 410 -27.57 -4.31 -20.15
C ALA A 410 -26.48 -3.46 -20.85
N ALA A 411 -26.11 -3.80 -22.09
CA ALA A 411 -25.11 -3.08 -22.87
C ALA A 411 -25.45 -1.59 -23.09
N LYS A 412 -26.74 -1.20 -23.05
CA LYS A 412 -27.17 0.20 -23.17
C LYS A 412 -26.75 1.07 -21.98
N LEU A 413 -26.59 0.45 -20.82
CA LEU A 413 -26.23 1.11 -19.56
C LEU A 413 -24.72 1.11 -19.32
N VAL A 414 -23.93 0.39 -20.12
CA VAL A 414 -22.47 0.27 -19.95
C VAL A 414 -21.73 1.08 -21.02
N GLY A 415 -20.64 1.73 -20.65
CA GLY A 415 -19.73 2.35 -21.61
C GLY A 415 -18.32 2.56 -21.08
N GLU A 416 -17.43 3.13 -21.89
CA GLU A 416 -16.05 3.41 -21.46
C GLU A 416 -15.91 4.79 -20.79
N MET A 417 -16.83 5.72 -21.08
CA MET A 417 -16.84 7.09 -20.55
C MET A 417 -18.24 7.52 -20.09
N PRO A 418 -18.34 8.46 -19.13
CA PRO A 418 -19.59 9.13 -18.81
C PRO A 418 -20.15 9.88 -20.02
N ARG A 419 -21.47 10.04 -20.11
CA ARG A 419 -22.08 10.88 -21.15
C ARG A 419 -21.83 12.36 -20.85
N GLY A 420 -21.65 13.15 -21.90
CA GLY A 420 -21.37 14.59 -21.77
C GLY A 420 -19.89 14.94 -21.56
N VAL A 421 -19.01 13.94 -21.38
CA VAL A 421 -17.57 14.14 -21.49
C VAL A 421 -17.23 14.26 -22.97
N CYS A 422 -17.17 15.49 -23.48
CA CYS A 422 -16.53 15.76 -24.75
C CYS A 422 -15.08 16.20 -24.50
N ALA A 423 -14.14 15.50 -25.13
CA ALA A 423 -12.78 16.00 -25.27
C ALA A 423 -12.82 17.16 -26.29
N ASP A 424 -13.23 18.34 -25.85
CA ASP A 424 -13.37 19.51 -26.74
C ASP A 424 -12.03 19.99 -27.29
N ARG A 425 -10.92 19.48 -26.73
CA ARG A 425 -9.56 19.82 -27.12
C ARG A 425 -8.90 18.66 -27.86
N MET A 426 -9.02 18.68 -29.19
CA MET A 426 -8.10 17.93 -30.05
C MET A 426 -6.70 18.52 -29.90
N VAL A 427 -5.79 17.76 -29.29
CA VAL A 427 -4.36 18.08 -29.30
C VAL A 427 -3.73 17.36 -30.50
N PRO A 428 -3.04 18.06 -31.41
CA PRO A 428 -2.32 17.39 -32.50
C PRO A 428 -1.29 16.44 -31.88
N ALA A 429 -1.30 15.18 -32.33
CA ALA A 429 -0.33 14.19 -31.86
C ALA A 429 1.09 14.70 -32.11
N LEU A 430 1.93 14.70 -31.06
CA LEU A 430 3.35 14.97 -31.22
C LEU A 430 3.93 13.89 -32.15
N PRO A 431 4.71 14.26 -33.18
CA PRO A 431 5.31 13.29 -34.07
C PRO A 431 6.24 12.38 -33.25
N VAL A 432 5.99 11.07 -33.29
CA VAL A 432 6.89 10.10 -32.64
C VAL A 432 8.26 10.21 -33.30
N PRO A 433 9.36 10.36 -32.54
CA PRO A 433 10.69 10.44 -33.11
C PRO A 433 10.99 9.21 -33.97
N SER A 434 11.43 9.41 -35.22
CA SER A 434 11.88 8.30 -36.06
C SER A 434 13.14 7.67 -35.46
N PRO A 435 13.26 6.33 -35.38
CA PRO A 435 14.46 5.68 -34.88
C PRO A 435 15.67 6.08 -35.72
N LYS A 436 16.74 6.56 -35.07
CA LYS A 436 18.01 6.93 -35.72
C LYS A 436 19.10 5.95 -35.30
N LYS A 437 19.89 5.49 -36.28
CA LYS A 437 21.04 4.61 -36.05
C LYS A 437 22.19 5.32 -35.33
N GLU A 438 22.37 6.61 -35.60
CA GLU A 438 23.42 7.44 -35.00
C GLU A 438 22.83 8.73 -34.44
N TRP A 439 23.20 9.03 -33.19
CA TRP A 439 22.94 10.32 -32.55
C TRP A 439 24.23 11.12 -32.55
N ARG A 440 24.26 12.22 -33.31
CA ARG A 440 25.40 13.14 -33.35
C ARG A 440 25.11 14.33 -32.46
N VAL A 441 26.00 14.61 -31.53
CA VAL A 441 25.96 15.84 -30.74
C VAL A 441 26.38 16.99 -31.67
N ILE A 442 25.48 17.95 -31.88
CA ILE A 442 25.73 19.16 -32.70
C ILE A 442 25.53 20.37 -31.78
N PRO A 443 26.54 21.23 -31.59
CA PRO A 443 27.88 21.16 -32.19
C PRO A 443 28.73 20.01 -31.62
N PRO A 444 29.81 19.57 -32.32
CA PRO A 444 30.70 18.52 -31.82
C PRO A 444 31.31 18.91 -30.47
N VAL A 445 31.16 18.03 -29.47
CA VAL A 445 31.76 18.21 -28.15
C VAL A 445 32.94 17.26 -28.00
N ARG A 446 34.10 17.77 -27.55
CA ARG A 446 35.23 16.91 -27.17
C ARG A 446 34.95 16.24 -25.84
N ILE A 447 34.98 14.91 -25.84
CA ILE A 447 34.75 14.09 -24.65
C ILE A 447 36.13 13.70 -24.10
N ASN A 448 36.51 14.29 -22.97
CA ASN A 448 37.79 13.99 -22.32
C ASN A 448 37.66 12.77 -21.41
N TYR A 449 38.48 11.75 -21.67
CA TYR A 449 38.66 10.59 -20.79
C TYR A 449 40.12 10.53 -20.35
N THR A 450 40.37 10.74 -19.06
CA THR A 450 41.71 10.94 -18.50
C THR A 450 42.27 9.69 -17.81
N ARG A 451 41.52 8.59 -17.76
CA ARG A 451 41.95 7.34 -17.14
C ARG A 451 42.58 6.41 -18.19
N PRO A 452 43.51 5.53 -17.80
CA PRO A 452 43.98 4.47 -18.69
C PRO A 452 42.82 3.60 -19.19
N PHE A 453 42.91 3.14 -20.42
CA PHE A 453 41.94 2.17 -20.95
C PHE A 453 42.16 0.81 -20.29
N SER A 454 41.13 0.27 -19.65
CA SER A 454 41.06 -1.16 -19.33
C SER A 454 40.56 -1.93 -20.57
N PRO A 455 40.83 -3.25 -20.67
CA PRO A 455 40.28 -4.07 -21.74
C PRO A 455 38.76 -3.93 -21.90
N SER A 456 38.03 -3.95 -20.78
CA SER A 456 36.57 -3.78 -20.77
C SER A 456 36.12 -2.37 -21.21
N ALA A 457 36.90 -1.33 -20.92
CA ALA A 457 36.59 0.02 -21.38
C ALA A 457 36.78 0.14 -22.90
N LEU A 458 37.83 -0.49 -23.45
CA LEU A 458 38.09 -0.49 -24.89
C LEU A 458 37.04 -1.31 -25.64
N GLU A 459 36.69 -2.49 -25.12
CA GLU A 459 35.64 -3.34 -25.66
C GLU A 459 34.30 -2.59 -25.76
N LYS A 460 33.91 -1.88 -24.68
CA LYS A 460 32.72 -1.03 -24.68
C LYS A 460 32.80 0.13 -25.67
N LEU A 461 33.95 0.81 -25.77
CA LEU A 461 34.13 1.92 -26.72
C LEU A 461 33.98 1.46 -28.17
N LEU A 462 34.58 0.33 -28.53
CA LEU A 462 34.57 -0.21 -29.89
C LEU A 462 33.21 -0.86 -30.22
N GLY A 463 32.57 -1.51 -29.26
CA GLY A 463 31.28 -2.17 -29.44
C GLY A 463 30.09 -1.21 -29.42
N ASN A 464 30.02 -0.33 -28.43
CA ASN A 464 28.94 0.65 -28.28
C ASN A 464 29.46 1.99 -27.73
N PRO A 465 29.85 2.93 -28.62
CA PRO A 465 30.39 4.23 -28.23
C PRO A 465 29.46 5.04 -27.33
N LEU A 466 28.13 4.95 -27.54
CA LEU A 466 27.16 5.64 -26.70
C LEU A 466 27.19 5.11 -25.26
N TYR A 467 27.20 3.79 -25.10
CA TYR A 467 27.31 3.16 -23.78
C TYR A 467 28.60 3.59 -23.07
N TRP A 468 29.73 3.57 -23.78
CA TRP A 468 31.00 4.04 -23.22
C TRP A 468 30.95 5.52 -22.80
N VAL A 469 30.41 6.40 -23.66
CA VAL A 469 30.28 7.84 -23.36
C VAL A 469 29.42 8.07 -22.12
N LEU A 470 28.30 7.35 -21.99
CA LEU A 470 27.39 7.50 -20.85
C LEU A 470 28.03 6.99 -19.55
N GLU A 471 28.66 5.82 -19.57
CA GLU A 471 29.22 5.18 -18.36
C GLU A 471 30.50 5.87 -17.86
N TYR A 472 31.45 6.14 -18.76
CA TYR A 472 32.80 6.56 -18.37
C TYR A 472 32.93 8.11 -18.27
N PRO A 473 32.85 8.89 -19.36
CA PRO A 473 32.75 10.35 -19.29
C PRO A 473 31.49 10.86 -18.57
N GLY A 474 30.33 10.32 -18.91
CA GLY A 474 29.03 10.75 -18.39
C GLY A 474 28.77 10.32 -16.95
N ARG A 475 29.55 9.36 -16.43
CA ARG A 475 29.41 8.78 -15.09
C ARG A 475 27.99 8.30 -14.78
N LEU A 476 27.24 7.93 -15.82
CA LEU A 476 25.92 7.34 -15.68
C LEU A 476 26.13 5.94 -15.12
N ARG A 477 25.78 5.77 -13.85
CA ARG A 477 25.81 4.48 -13.17
C ARG A 477 24.39 3.96 -13.05
N ALA A 478 24.27 2.66 -12.82
CA ALA A 478 23.01 2.07 -12.45
C ALA A 478 22.43 2.78 -11.22
N GLY A 479 21.11 2.97 -11.21
CA GLY A 479 20.41 3.69 -10.14
C GLY A 479 20.53 2.95 -8.81
N ARG A 480 20.32 3.65 -7.69
CA ARG A 480 20.42 3.06 -6.34
C ARG A 480 19.58 1.80 -6.15
N PHE A 481 18.43 1.74 -6.84
CA PHE A 481 17.47 0.63 -6.82
C PHE A 481 17.81 -0.53 -7.77
N ASP A 482 18.90 -0.44 -8.53
CA ASP A 482 19.34 -1.53 -9.40
C ASP A 482 19.69 -2.76 -8.54
N PRO A 483 19.06 -3.92 -8.79
CA PRO A 483 19.25 -5.11 -7.98
C PRO A 483 20.71 -5.57 -8.01
N LEU A 484 21.15 -6.21 -6.92
CA LEU A 484 22.51 -6.75 -6.85
C LEU A 484 22.69 -7.84 -7.91
N SER A 485 23.90 -7.94 -8.45
CA SER A 485 24.24 -9.00 -9.40
C SER A 485 24.01 -10.36 -8.74
N ALA A 486 23.38 -11.28 -9.46
CA ALA A 486 23.12 -12.65 -9.00
C ALA A 486 23.71 -13.68 -9.97
N GLY A 487 23.82 -14.93 -9.52
CA GLY A 487 24.18 -16.08 -10.37
C GLY A 487 25.66 -16.11 -10.77
N ALA A 488 25.93 -16.31 -12.06
CA ALA A 488 27.27 -16.67 -12.55
C ALA A 488 28.36 -15.62 -12.25
N LEU A 489 28.03 -14.33 -12.23
CA LEU A 489 28.98 -13.26 -11.92
C LEU A 489 29.42 -13.29 -10.45
N VAL A 490 28.49 -13.56 -9.53
CA VAL A 490 28.80 -13.71 -8.10
C VAL A 490 29.66 -14.94 -7.88
N MET A 491 29.29 -16.06 -8.49
CA MET A 491 30.05 -17.31 -8.42
C MET A 491 31.47 -17.16 -8.99
N GLY A 492 31.61 -16.46 -10.13
CA GLY A 492 32.91 -16.14 -10.71
C GLY A 492 33.76 -15.27 -9.78
N SER A 493 33.17 -14.22 -9.22
CA SER A 493 33.86 -13.33 -8.27
C SER A 493 34.27 -14.06 -7.00
N LEU A 494 33.43 -14.95 -6.48
CA LEU A 494 33.72 -15.81 -5.34
C LEU A 494 34.89 -16.75 -5.62
N ALA A 495 34.85 -17.45 -6.77
CA ALA A 495 35.94 -18.33 -7.18
C ALA A 495 37.26 -17.55 -7.31
N HIS A 496 37.24 -16.38 -7.95
CA HIS A 496 38.41 -15.52 -8.08
C HIS A 496 38.97 -15.08 -6.71
N ARG A 497 38.12 -14.74 -5.74
CA ARG A 497 38.55 -14.37 -4.39
C ARG A 497 39.16 -15.55 -3.64
N ILE A 498 38.49 -16.70 -3.62
CA ILE A 498 38.99 -17.91 -2.95
C ILE A 498 40.35 -18.32 -3.52
N VAL A 499 40.47 -18.39 -4.85
CA VAL A 499 41.72 -18.76 -5.53
C VAL A 499 42.79 -17.71 -5.30
N GLY A 500 42.47 -16.42 -5.42
CA GLY A 500 43.42 -15.33 -5.20
C GLY A 500 44.00 -15.34 -3.79
N ASP A 501 43.14 -15.43 -2.77
CA ASP A 501 43.55 -15.48 -1.38
C ASP A 501 44.33 -16.77 -1.07
N LEU A 502 44.02 -17.89 -1.73
CA LEU A 502 44.73 -19.15 -1.58
C LEU A 502 46.13 -19.06 -2.19
N LEU A 503 46.24 -18.51 -3.39
CA LEU A 503 47.53 -18.26 -4.04
C LEU A 503 48.40 -17.30 -3.22
N ALA A 504 47.82 -16.23 -2.67
CA ALA A 504 48.54 -15.33 -1.78
C ALA A 504 49.09 -16.05 -0.54
N GLU A 505 48.33 -16.98 0.02
CA GLU A 505 48.76 -17.80 1.16
C GLU A 505 49.81 -18.86 0.76
N CYS A 506 49.69 -19.47 -0.42
CA CYS A 506 50.73 -20.35 -0.98
C CYS A 506 52.06 -19.62 -1.18
N VAL A 507 52.01 -18.38 -1.68
CA VAL A 507 53.21 -17.54 -1.90
C VAL A 507 53.80 -17.05 -0.58
N GLY A 508 52.96 -16.65 0.39
CA GLY A 508 53.41 -16.06 1.65
C GLY A 508 53.75 -17.04 2.77
N LYS A 509 53.10 -18.21 2.83
CA LYS A 509 53.21 -19.18 3.94
C LYS A 509 53.67 -20.58 3.52
N ALA A 510 54.06 -20.77 2.24
CA ALA A 510 54.55 -22.05 1.71
C ALA A 510 53.56 -23.22 1.88
N VAL A 511 52.25 -22.96 1.79
CA VAL A 511 51.25 -24.04 1.64
C VAL A 511 51.42 -24.64 0.25
N HIS A 512 52.17 -25.75 0.18
CA HIS A 512 52.46 -26.47 -1.06
C HIS A 512 51.72 -27.81 -1.15
N ASP A 513 51.04 -28.23 -0.07
CA ASP A 513 50.26 -29.47 -0.03
C ASP A 513 48.88 -29.28 -0.66
N PRO A 514 48.53 -30.04 -1.72
CA PRO A 514 47.23 -29.96 -2.37
C PRO A 514 46.04 -30.28 -1.45
N GLU A 515 46.19 -31.21 -0.50
CA GLU A 515 45.09 -31.55 0.43
C GLU A 515 44.80 -30.38 1.38
N GLN A 516 45.84 -29.78 1.95
CA GLN A 516 45.70 -28.59 2.79
C GLN A 516 45.08 -27.40 2.02
N ALA A 517 45.42 -27.21 0.74
CA ALA A 517 44.81 -26.19 -0.11
C ALA A 517 43.31 -26.46 -0.35
N PHE A 518 42.94 -27.72 -0.62
CA PHE A 518 41.54 -28.12 -0.80
C PHE A 518 40.70 -27.84 0.46
N VAL A 519 41.18 -28.23 1.65
CA VAL A 519 40.49 -27.98 2.93
C VAL A 519 40.35 -26.48 3.19
N THR A 520 41.38 -25.69 2.88
CA THR A 520 41.36 -24.23 3.07
C THR A 520 40.36 -23.56 2.13
N ALA A 521 40.31 -23.97 0.86
CA ALA A 521 39.35 -23.48 -0.11
C ALA A 521 37.91 -23.83 0.30
N GLY A 522 37.66 -25.07 0.72
CA GLY A 522 36.36 -25.53 1.21
C GLY A 522 35.87 -24.72 2.41
N ARG A 523 36.73 -24.54 3.43
CA ARG A 523 36.41 -23.70 4.60
C ARG A 523 36.04 -22.27 4.20
N ARG A 524 36.78 -21.66 3.27
CA ARG A 524 36.48 -20.29 2.80
C ARG A 524 35.20 -20.22 1.99
N PHE A 525 34.88 -21.26 1.23
CA PHE A 525 33.60 -21.37 0.55
C PHE A 525 32.45 -21.44 1.57
N ASP A 526 32.59 -22.24 2.63
CA ASP A 526 31.59 -22.35 3.70
C ASP A 526 31.47 -21.05 4.52
N GLU A 527 32.55 -20.27 4.66
CA GLU A 527 32.54 -18.99 5.36
C GLU A 527 31.94 -17.85 4.52
N LEU A 528 32.23 -17.80 3.21
CA LEU A 528 31.85 -16.70 2.32
C LEU A 528 30.54 -16.96 1.54
N GLY A 529 30.30 -18.21 1.15
CA GLY A 529 29.15 -18.62 0.34
C GLY A 529 27.80 -18.27 0.99
N PRO A 530 27.54 -18.62 2.26
CA PRO A 530 26.27 -18.33 2.93
C PRO A 530 25.99 -16.82 3.14
N ARG A 531 26.99 -15.96 2.94
CA ARG A 531 26.86 -14.51 3.10
C ARG A 531 26.56 -13.80 1.78
N LEU A 532 26.75 -14.48 0.65
CA LEU A 532 26.52 -13.94 -0.68
C LEU A 532 25.06 -14.13 -1.11
N ALA A 533 24.54 -13.14 -1.84
CA ALA A 533 23.21 -13.17 -2.45
C ALA A 533 23.02 -14.33 -3.43
#